data_AF-A0A376LMS7-F1
#
_entry.id   AF-A0A376LMS7-F1
#
_cell.length_a   1.000
_cell.length_b   1.000
_cell.length_c   1.000
_cell.angle_alpha   90.00
_cell.angle_beta   90.00
_cell.angle_gamma   90.00
#
_symmetry.space_group_name_H-M   'P 1'
#
loop_
_entity.id
_entity.type
_entity.pdbx_description
1 polymer ?
#
loop_
_entity_poly.entity_id
_entity_poly.type
_entity_poly.pdbx_seq_one_letter_code
_entity_poly.pdbx_strand_id
1 'polypeptide(L)' 'MRTIKLMPKANEDLEGIWYYSYHHFGEPQADRYVEHLSDVLQILSNNNIGTPRPELGEGIFVLPLNAT' A
#
# COMPACT_ATOMS: atom_id res chain seq x y z
N MET A 1 -7.30 -4.32 16.27
CA MET A 1 -6.76 -4.76 14.97
C MET A 1 -7.89 -5.30 14.12
N ARG A 2 -8.21 -4.62 13.01
CA ARG A 2 -9.19 -5.07 12.02
C ARG A 2 -8.49 -5.92 10.97
N THR A 3 -9.17 -6.91 10.40
CA THR A 3 -8.63 -7.67 9.28
C THR A 3 -8.68 -6.80 8.02
N ILE A 4 -7.52 -6.52 7.43
CA ILE A 4 -7.43 -5.90 6.11
C ILE A 4 -7.69 -6.98 5.06
N LYS A 5 -8.60 -6.70 4.13
CA LYS A 5 -8.86 -7.54 2.96
C LYS A 5 -8.34 -6.82 1.72
N LEU A 6 -7.28 -7.37 1.13
CA LEU A 6 -6.81 -6.93 -0.18
C LEU A 6 -7.71 -7.50 -1.27
N MET A 7 -8.12 -6.64 -2.20
CA MET A 7 -8.80 -7.07 -3.41
C MET A 7 -7.78 -7.71 -4.37
N PRO A 8 -8.19 -8.60 -5.28
CA PRO A 8 -7.26 -9.25 -6.21
C PRO A 8 -6.36 -8.25 -6.96
N LYS A 9 -6.93 -7.13 -7.41
CA LYS A 9 -6.17 -6.07 -8.09
C LYS A 9 -5.08 -5.45 -7.21
N ALA A 10 -5.36 -5.25 -5.93
CA ALA A 10 -4.37 -4.73 -5.00
C ALA A 10 -3.20 -5.70 -4.78
N ASN A 11 -3.42 -7.02 -4.85
CA ASN A 11 -2.32 -8.00 -4.82
C ASN A 11 -1.46 -7.91 -6.09
N GLU A 12 -2.10 -7.83 -7.27
CA GLU A 12 -1.38 -7.63 -8.53
C GLU A 12 -0.56 -6.32 -8.51
N ASP A 13 -1.11 -5.26 -7.92
CA ASP A 13 -0.42 -3.98 -7.78
C ASP A 13 0.82 -4.11 -6.86
N LEU A 14 0.73 -4.85 -5.75
CA LEU A 14 1.88 -5.11 -4.87
C LEU A 14 2.98 -5.90 -5.58
N GLU A 15 2.62 -6.93 -6.35
CA GLU A 15 3.57 -7.69 -7.17
C GLU A 15 4.22 -6.80 -8.22
N GLY A 16 3.43 -6.00 -8.94
CA GLY A 16 3.93 -5.07 -9.95
C GLY A 16 4.89 -4.02 -9.38
N ILE A 17 4.58 -3.47 -8.20
CA ILE A 17 5.46 -2.55 -7.48
C ILE A 17 6.79 -3.22 -7.11
N TRP A 18 6.75 -4.45 -6.58
CA TRP A 18 7.96 -5.19 -6.23
C TRP A 18 8.82 -5.49 -7.47
N TYR A 19 8.22 -6.02 -8.54
CA TYR A 19 8.93 -6.32 -9.79
C TYR A 19 9.58 -5.07 -10.38
N TYR A 20 8.84 -3.95 -10.45
CA TYR A 20 9.39 -2.68 -10.91
C TYR A 20 10.58 -2.26 -10.06
N SER A 21 10.43 -2.30 -8.73
CA SER A 21 11.48 -1.88 -7.80
C SER A 21 12.72 -2.77 -7.88
N TYR A 22 12.53 -4.09 -8.01
CA TYR A 22 13.60 -5.06 -8.19
C TYR A 22 14.42 -4.76 -9.44
N HIS A 23 13.75 -4.56 -10.58
CA HIS A 23 14.42 -4.32 -11.86
C HIS A 23 15.17 -2.99 -11.92
N HIS A 24 14.71 -1.96 -11.20
CA HIS A 24 15.30 -0.61 -11.28
C HIS A 24 16.26 -0.29 -10.15
N PHE A 25 16.06 -0.87 -8.96
CA PHE A 25 16.78 -0.49 -7.74
C PHE A 25 17.41 -1.68 -7.00
N GLY A 26 17.13 -2.92 -7.41
CA GLY A 26 17.62 -4.13 -6.78
C GLY A 26 16.66 -4.70 -5.72
N GLU A 27 16.88 -5.98 -5.40
CA GLU A 27 16.08 -6.75 -4.44
C GLU A 27 15.97 -6.09 -3.06
N PRO A 28 17.07 -5.59 -2.43
CA PRO A 28 16.96 -5.00 -1.09
C PRO A 28 16.03 -3.79 -1.04
N GLN A 29 15.99 -2.99 -2.11
CA GLN A 29 15.12 -1.83 -2.24
C GLN A 29 13.67 -2.24 -2.51
N ALA A 30 13.46 -3.30 -3.29
CA ALA A 30 12.14 -3.84 -3.56
C ALA A 30 11.48 -4.39 -2.28
N ASP A 31 12.23 -5.20 -1.53
CA ASP A 31 11.77 -5.77 -0.26
C ASP A 31 11.43 -4.67 0.74
N ARG A 32 12.35 -3.70 0.92
CA ARG A 32 12.14 -2.57 1.82
C ARG A 32 10.88 -1.77 1.49
N TYR A 33 10.56 -1.59 0.21
CA TYR A 33 9.39 -0.83 -0.20
C TYR A 33 8.08 -1.60 0.09
N VAL A 34 8.06 -2.91 -0.12
CA VAL A 34 6.91 -3.77 0.23
C VAL A 34 6.74 -3.93 1.75
N GLU A 35 7.83 -3.96 2.51
CA GLU A 35 7.79 -3.91 3.97
C GLU A 35 7.15 -2.60 4.46
N HIS A 36 7.54 -1.45 3.88
CA HIS A 36 6.93 -0.17 4.21
C HIS A 36 5.43 -0.12 3.89
N LEU A 37 4.99 -0.69 2.76
CA LEU A 37 3.57 -0.86 2.45
C LEU A 37 2.85 -1.71 3.52
N SER A 38 3.50 -2.78 3.98
CA SER A 38 2.96 -3.67 5.03
C SER A 38 2.80 -2.94 6.37
N ASP A 39 3.78 -2.12 6.75
CA ASP A 39 3.70 -1.28 7.96
C ASP A 39 2.53 -0.31 7.90
N VAL A 40 2.28 0.31 6.74
CA VAL A 40 1.14 1.22 6.56
C VAL A 40 -0.19 0.47 6.63
N LEU A 41 -0.30 -0.72 6.04
CA LEU A 41 -1.49 -1.57 6.18
C LEU A 41 -1.73 -1.96 7.65
N GLN A 42 -0.66 -2.22 8.42
CA GLN A 42 -0.76 -2.49 9.85
C GLN A 42 -1.26 -1.26 10.63
N ILE A 43 -0.81 -0.05 10.30
CA ILE A 43 -1.34 1.20 10.89
C ILE A 43 -2.82 1.38 10.56
N LEU A 44 -3.24 1.15 9.31
CA LEU A 44 -4.65 1.21 8.88
C LEU A 44 -5.52 0.19 9.63
N SER A 45 -5.01 -1.01 9.88
CA SER A 45 -5.72 -2.04 10.65
C SER A 45 -6.07 -1.57 12.08
N ASN A 46 -5.27 -0.64 12.62
CA ASN A 46 -5.38 -0.14 13.99
C ASN A 46 -6.04 1.25 14.09
N ASN A 47 -6.11 2.02 12.99
CA ASN A 47 -6.55 3.42 13.02
C ASN A 47 -7.51 3.75 11.87
N ASN A 48 -8.45 4.68 12.10
CA ASN A 48 -9.36 5.16 11.06
C ASN A 48 -8.82 6.45 10.42
N ILE A 49 -7.75 6.30 9.64
CA ILE A 49 -7.00 7.40 9.00
C ILE A 49 -7.13 7.37 7.48
N GLY A 50 -6.75 8.47 6.84
CA GLY A 50 -6.86 8.68 5.40
C GLY A 50 -7.74 9.89 5.10
N THR A 51 -7.46 10.56 3.99
CA THR A 51 -8.25 11.70 3.53
C THR A 51 -9.40 11.19 2.67
N PRO A 52 -10.67 11.55 2.97
CA PRO A 52 -11.79 11.16 2.12
C PRO A 52 -11.65 11.77 0.73
N ARG A 53 -11.95 11.00 -0.31
CA ARG A 53 -11.90 11.42 -1.72
C ARG A 53 -13.25 11.13 -2.39
N PRO A 54 -14.30 11.91 -2.07
CA PRO A 54 -15.65 11.66 -2.59
C PRO A 54 -15.74 11.73 -4.11
N GLU A 55 -14.82 12.43 -4.76
CA GLU A 55 -14.70 12.48 -6.22
C GLU A 55 -14.29 11.15 -6.86
N LEU A 56 -13.74 10.21 -6.07
CA LEU A 56 -13.37 8.85 -6.51
C LEU A 56 -14.46 7.82 -6.20
N GLY A 57 -15.46 8.20 -5.40
CA GLY A 57 -16.56 7.33 -4.96
C GLY A 57 -16.89 7.47 -3.48
N GLU A 58 -18.07 7.00 -3.09
CA GLU A 58 -18.49 6.96 -1.69
C GLU A 58 -17.63 5.99 -0.89
N GLY A 59 -17.21 6.40 0.31
CA GLY A 59 -16.39 5.56 1.19
C GLY A 59 -14.94 5.38 0.75
N ILE A 60 -14.45 6.15 -0.23
CA ILE A 60 -13.06 6.12 -0.66
C ILE A 60 -12.19 7.07 0.19
N PHE A 61 -11.11 6.52 0.73
CA PHE A 61 -10.09 7.24 1.48
C PHE A 61 -8.72 6.99 0.85
N VAL A 62 -7.85 8.01 0.89
CA VAL A 62 -6.48 7.92 0.38
C VAL A 62 -5.50 8.26 1.50
N LEU A 63 -4.47 7.43 1.63
CA LEU A 63 -3.32 7.66 2.49
C LEU A 63 -2.06 7.66 1.61
N PRO A 64 -1.36 8.79 1.44
CA PRO A 64 -0.15 8.82 0.63
C PRO A 64 0.99 8.04 1.31
N LEU A 65 1.72 7.28 0.50
CA LEU A 65 2.98 6.64 0.90
C LEU A 65 4.14 7.39 0.25
N ASN A 66 5.09 7.85 1.04
CA ASN A 66 6.30 8.48 0.53
C ASN A 66 7.39 7.41 0.36
N ALA A 67 8.04 7.40 -0.81
CA ALA A 67 9.28 6.66 -0.98
C ALA A 67 10.41 7.42 -0.25
N THR A 68 11.03 6.76 0.73
CA THR A 68 12.22 7.22 1.45
C THR A 68 13.46 6.48 0.98
#